data_AF-A0A1K1ZQP3-F1
#
_entry.id   AF-A0A1K1ZQP3-F1
#
_cell.length_a   1.000
_cell.length_b   1.000
_cell.length_c   1.000
_cell.angle_alpha   90.00
_cell.angle_beta   90.00
_cell.angle_gamma   90.00
#
_symmetry.space_group_name_H-M   'P 1'
#
loop_
_entity.id
_entity.type
_entity.pdbx_description
1 polymer ?
#
loop_
_entity_poly.entity_id
_entity_poly.type
_entity_poly.pdbx_seq_one_letter_code
_entity_poly.pdbx_strand_id
1 'polypeptide(L)' 'MSEVYAFIEAGKTTRGVALLCRQLKVARSSFYAWLASEQARAARRAADDALAHEITLICYRRLAK' A
#
# COMPACT_ATOMS: atom_id res chain seq x y z
N MET A 1 6.77 4.35 3.97
CA MET A 1 6.58 3.20 4.90
C MET A 1 6.26 1.89 4.19
N SER A 2 5.48 1.86 3.10
CA SER A 2 5.13 0.62 2.39
C SER A 2 6.29 -0.03 1.64
N GLU A 3 7.27 0.74 1.17
CA GLU A 3 8.39 0.22 0.38
C GLU A 3 9.30 -0.72 1.18
N VAL A 4 9.53 -0.43 2.46
CA VAL A 4 10.31 -1.29 3.36
C VAL A 4 9.63 -2.64 3.53
N TYR A 5 8.30 -2.65 3.70
CA TYR A 5 7.54 -3.90 3.83
C TYR A 5 7.42 -4.66 2.50
N ALA A 6 7.30 -3.96 1.37
CA ALA A 6 7.34 -4.57 0.04
C ALA A 6 8.69 -5.23 -0.23
N PHE A 7 9.79 -4.62 0.20
CA PHE A 7 11.13 -5.21 0.13
C PHE A 7 11.25 -6.46 1.02
N ILE A 8 10.71 -6.43 2.24
CA ILE A 8 10.68 -7.61 3.13
C ILE A 8 9.87 -8.75 2.49
N GLU A 9 8.72 -8.43 1.89
CA GLU A 9 7.85 -9.41 1.25
C GLU A 9 8.50 -10.04 0.01
N ALA A 10 9.17 -9.24 -0.82
CA ALA A 10 9.92 -9.75 -1.98
C ALA A 10 11.18 -10.54 -1.56
N GLY A 11 11.85 -10.13 -0.49
CA GLY A 11 13.09 -10.75 -0.01
C GLY A 11 12.89 -12.01 0.85
N LYS A 12 11.66 -12.32 1.28
CA LYS A 12 11.36 -13.41 2.22
C LYS A 12 11.75 -14.80 1.72
N THR A 13 11.82 -14.99 0.40
CA THR A 13 12.17 -16.25 -0.26
C THR A 13 13.67 -16.51 -0.25
N THR A 14 14.48 -15.44 -0.31
CA THR A 14 15.94 -15.50 -0.32
C THR A 14 16.53 -15.41 1.09
N ARG A 15 15.89 -14.65 1.98
CA ARG A 15 16.33 -14.44 3.37
C ARG A 15 15.13 -14.46 4.29
N GLY A 16 15.23 -15.13 5.42
CA GLY A 16 14.12 -15.24 6.37
C GLY A 16 13.63 -13.88 6.86
N VAL A 17 12.31 -13.72 6.98
CA VAL A 17 11.64 -12.47 7.42
C VAL A 17 12.24 -11.90 8.71
N ALA A 18 12.58 -12.77 9.68
CA ALA A 18 13.19 -12.34 10.94
C ALA A 18 14.54 -11.64 10.78
N LEU A 19 15.36 -12.07 9.80
CA LEU A 19 16.63 -11.43 9.50
C LEU A 19 16.41 -10.06 8.86
N LEU A 20 15.48 -9.97 7.91
CA LEU A 20 15.15 -8.71 7.22
C LEU A 20 14.56 -7.68 8.18
N CYS A 21 13.62 -8.08 9.06
CA CYS A 21 13.06 -7.20 10.09
C CYS A 21 14.14 -6.67 11.04
N ARG A 22 15.09 -7.50 11.47
CA ARG A 22 16.22 -7.07 12.31
C ARG A 22 17.13 -6.08 11.59
N GLN A 23 17.50 -6.38 10.34
CA GLN A 23 18.40 -5.53 9.54
C GLN A 23 17.80 -4.15 9.28
N LEU A 24 16.49 -4.10 8.98
CA LEU A 24 15.76 -2.87 8.68
C LEU A 24 15.27 -2.16 9.95
N LYS A 25 15.54 -2.71 11.14
CA LYS A 25 15.09 -2.19 12.45
C LYS A 25 13.59 -1.98 12.53
N VAL A 26 12.81 -2.91 11.95
CA VAL A 26 11.34 -2.86 11.95
C VAL A 26 10.76 -4.00 12.80
N ALA A 27 9.70 -3.71 13.54
CA ALA A 27 9.00 -4.74 14.31
C ALA A 27 8.32 -5.76 13.39
N ARG A 28 8.48 -7.05 13.73
CA ARG A 28 7.86 -8.16 12.99
C ARG A 28 6.32 -8.08 13.03
N SER A 29 5.75 -7.61 14.14
CA SER A 29 4.30 -7.37 14.28
C SER A 29 3.78 -6.35 13.27
N SER A 30 4.50 -5.25 13.06
CA SER A 30 4.13 -4.22 12.08
C SER A 30 4.14 -4.74 10.64
N PHE A 31 5.07 -5.64 10.30
CA PHE A 31 5.08 -6.30 9.00
C PHE A 31 3.84 -7.16 8.76
N TYR A 32 3.45 -8.00 9.71
CA TYR A 32 2.24 -8.81 9.56
C TYR A 32 0.96 -7.97 9.61
N ALA A 33 0.91 -6.90 10.40
CA ALA A 33 -0.19 -5.94 10.36
C ALA A 33 -0.29 -5.27 8.97
N TRP A 34 0.83 -4.91 8.36
CA TRP A 34 0.85 -4.37 7.00
C TRP A 34 0.36 -5.39 5.96
N LEU A 35 0.74 -6.66 6.10
CA LEU A 35 0.30 -7.75 5.24
C LEU A 35 -1.22 -8.00 5.38
N ALA A 36 -1.72 -8.11 6.61
CA ALA A 36 -3.14 -8.27 6.89
C ALA A 36 -3.99 -7.08 6.40
N SER A 37 -3.39 -5.88 6.36
CA SER A 37 -4.06 -4.66 5.88
C SER A 37 -4.01 -4.50 4.36
N GLU A 38 -3.45 -5.44 3.61
CA GLU A 38 -3.34 -5.34 2.14
C GLU A 38 -4.70 -5.21 1.47
N GLN A 39 -5.65 -6.08 1.81
CA GLN A 39 -6.98 -6.06 1.22
C GLN A 39 -7.73 -4.75 1.53
N ALA A 40 -7.62 -4.24 2.76
CA ALA A 40 -8.18 -2.95 3.14
C ALA A 40 -7.55 -1.79 2.36
N ARG A 41 -6.24 -1.85 2.09
CA ARG A 41 -5.56 -0.84 1.25
C ARG A 41 -5.98 -0.92 -0.21
N ALA A 42 -6.18 -2.11 -0.76
CA ALA A 42 -6.69 -2.29 -2.12
C ALA A 42 -8.10 -1.73 -2.28
N ALA A 43 -8.99 -2.01 -1.33
CA ALA A 43 -10.36 -1.48 -1.31
C ALA A 43 -10.38 0.06 -1.23
N ARG A 44 -9.52 0.65 -0.37
CA ARG A 44 -9.37 2.11 -0.30
C ARG A 44 -8.89 2.71 -1.62
N ARG A 45 -7.87 2.13 -2.25
CA ARG A 45 -7.38 2.60 -3.56
C ARG A 45 -8.47 2.59 -4.62
N ALA A 46 -9.26 1.51 -4.71
CA ALA A 46 -10.36 1.43 -5.66
C ALA A 46 -11.43 2.51 -5.41
N ALA A 47 -11.75 2.79 -4.15
CA ALA A 47 -12.67 3.86 -3.79
C ALA A 47 -12.09 5.24 -4.11
N ASP A 48 -10.82 5.46 -3.82
CA ASP A 48 -10.11 6.71 -4.12
C ASP A 48 -10.02 6.95 -5.63
N ASP A 49 -9.75 5.92 -6.44
CA ASP A 49 -9.70 6.00 -7.90
C ASP A 49 -11.08 6.32 -8.49
N ALA A 50 -12.15 5.70 -7.96
CA ALA A 50 -13.52 6.00 -8.35
C ALA A 50 -13.90 7.46 -8.03
N LEU A 51 -13.53 7.94 -6.84
CA LEU A 51 -13.75 9.32 -6.43
C LEU A 51 -12.95 10.31 -7.28
N ALA A 52 -11.69 10.01 -7.58
CA ALA A 52 -10.84 10.84 -8.43
C ALA A 52 -11.40 10.95 -9.86
N HIS A 53 -11.97 9.85 -10.37
CA HIS A 53 -12.66 9.86 -11.67
C HIS A 53 -13.88 10.78 -11.64
N GLU A 54 -14.73 10.69 -10.61
CA GLU A 54 -15.91 11.56 -10.46
C GLU A 54 -15.50 13.05 -10.39
N ILE A 55 -14.50 13.38 -9.58
CA ILE A 55 -13.96 14.74 -9.47
C ILE A 55 -13.48 15.22 -10.83
N THR A 56 -12.78 14.37 -11.60
CA THR A 56 -12.31 14.70 -12.94
C THR A 56 -13.46 15.03 -13.89
N LEU A 57 -14.53 14.23 -13.87
CA LEU A 57 -15.73 14.48 -14.69
C LEU A 57 -16.41 15.81 -14.33
N ILE A 58 -16.51 16.13 -13.03
CA ILE A 58 -17.11 17.38 -12.56
C ILE A 58 -16.26 18.58 -12.98
N CYS A 59 -14.94 18.50 -12.76
CA CYS A 59 -14.00 19.55 -13.15
C CYS A 59 -14.04 19.79 -14.66
N TYR A 60 -14.05 18.72 -15.47
CA TYR A 60 -14.16 18.82 -16.91
C TYR A 60 -15.49 19.44 -17.36
N ARG A 61 -16.62 19.01 -16.79
CA ARG A 61 -17.95 19.58 -17.08
C ARG A 61 -18.03 21.07 -16.74
N ARG A 62 -17.35 21.49 -15.66
CA ARG A 62 -17.31 22.90 -15.25
C ARG A 62 -16.48 23.78 -16.17
N LEU A 63 -15.42 23.24 -16.79
CA LEU A 63 -14.57 23.97 -17.74
C LEU A 63 -15.20 24.10 -19.14
N ALA A 64 -16.13 23.23 -19.49
CA ALA A 64 -16.83 23.25 -20.78
C ALA A 64 -18.08 24.16 -20.81
N LYS A 65 -18.34 24.91 -19.74
CA LYS A 65 -19.41 25.89 -19.60
C LYS A 65 -18.83 27.28 -19.49
#